data_AF-A0A366ILJ0-F1
#
_entry.id   AF-A0A366ILJ0-F1
#
_cell.length_a   1.000
_cell.length_b   1.000
_cell.length_c   1.000
_cell.angle_alpha   90.00
_cell.angle_beta   90.00
_cell.angle_gamma   90.00
#
_symmetry.space_group_name_H-M   'P 1'
#
loop_
_entity.id
_entity.type
_entity.pdbx_description
1 polymer ?
#
loop_
_entity_poly.entity_id
_entity_poly.type
_entity_poly.pdbx_seq_one_letter_code
_entity_poly.pdbx_strand_id
1 'polypeptide(L)'
;MQASTIGRLIGALAVLALVLVAAFGLGRALGPVGPTAADPAAGDQPMGEGDESAEAGGHGAATDAGHDSATEDPGAADEATFSAGLSLDSGGYRLGELSAPTKPEDRGEIAFTVLDENDRAVTDFDVSHEQELHLIVVRADGSHFHHVHPERDESGRWTLPWSWDAAGTYRIYADIVPSATGEPLTLSSTVQVAGDYRPESVGDTVTSVEVDGFEVSLDGELTAGESSPVTIAVRRDGKPVTDLEPHMGAFGHLTGLRHGDLAYLHVHPHGKEPGPGDTGGPSIDFEITAPTDGRYLLYLDFKVDGQVHTAGFVVDAGTAHIDDPAESADGAATGDGEQPGGDRNAPADADGHEHEGDAHGHGE
;
A
#
# COMPACT_ATOMS: atom_id res chain seq x y z
N MET A 1 -19.06 -27.61 -62.71
CA MET A 1 -19.65 -26.34 -62.22
C MET A 1 -18.89 -25.93 -60.96
N GLN A 2 -18.00 -24.93 -61.07
CA GLN A 2 -17.37 -24.35 -59.88
C GLN A 2 -18.32 -23.30 -59.30
N ALA A 3 -18.70 -23.45 -58.04
CA ALA A 3 -19.46 -22.43 -57.33
C ALA A 3 -18.63 -21.14 -57.30
N SER A 4 -19.24 -20.01 -57.67
CA SER A 4 -18.57 -18.71 -57.65
C SER A 4 -18.12 -18.38 -56.22
N THR A 5 -17.04 -17.62 -56.10
CA THR A 5 -16.49 -17.14 -54.81
C THR A 5 -17.57 -16.48 -53.94
N ILE A 6 -18.56 -15.83 -54.57
CA ILE A 6 -19.72 -15.22 -53.92
C ILE A 6 -20.63 -16.28 -53.26
N GLY A 7 -20.87 -17.42 -53.91
CA GLY A 7 -21.67 -18.50 -53.34
C GLY A 7 -21.00 -19.16 -52.13
N ARG A 8 -19.67 -19.21 -52.10
CA ARG A 8 -18.90 -19.70 -50.94
C ARG A 8 -18.95 -18.73 -49.76
N LEU A 9 -18.90 -17.42 -50.02
CA LEU A 9 -18.98 -16.39 -48.98
C LEU A 9 -20.37 -16.35 -48.32
N ILE A 10 -21.43 -16.44 -49.14
CA ILE A 10 -22.82 -16.48 -48.63
C ILE A 10 -23.05 -17.75 -47.80
N GLY A 11 -22.51 -18.90 -48.24
CA GLY A 11 -22.58 -20.13 -47.47
C GLY A 11 -21.86 -20.03 -46.12
N ALA A 12 -20.67 -19.43 -46.07
CA ALA A 12 -19.92 -19.26 -44.83
C ALA A 12 -20.62 -18.32 -43.83
N LEU A 13 -21.20 -17.21 -44.32
CA LEU A 13 -21.96 -16.27 -43.48
C LEU A 13 -23.25 -16.90 -42.92
N ALA A 14 -23.93 -17.73 -43.71
CA ALA A 14 -25.12 -18.44 -43.24
C ALA A 14 -24.80 -19.46 -42.15
N VAL A 15 -23.67 -20.19 -42.27
CA VAL A 15 -23.20 -21.12 -41.23
C VAL A 15 -22.80 -20.37 -39.96
N LEU A 16 -22.09 -19.25 -40.08
CA LEU A 16 -21.67 -18.43 -38.93
C LEU A 16 -22.88 -17.87 -38.16
N ALA A 17 -23.89 -17.36 -38.86
CA ALA A 17 -25.12 -16.87 -38.24
C ALA A 17 -25.86 -17.98 -37.48
N LEU A 18 -25.86 -19.20 -38.01
CA LEU A 18 -26.54 -20.34 -37.40
C LEU A 18 -25.81 -20.81 -36.12
N VAL A 19 -24.46 -20.76 -36.12
CA VAL A 19 -23.64 -21.04 -34.92
C VAL A 19 -23.87 -19.98 -33.84
N LEU A 20 -23.93 -18.69 -34.19
CA LEU A 20 -24.19 -17.60 -33.24
C LEU A 20 -25.58 -17.69 -32.59
N VAL A 21 -26.62 -18.01 -33.37
CA VAL A 21 -27.98 -18.20 -32.84
C VAL A 21 -28.04 -19.42 -31.91
N ALA A 22 -27.35 -20.52 -32.25
CA ALA A 22 -27.28 -21.69 -31.38
C ALA A 22 -26.54 -21.40 -30.06
N ALA A 23 -25.43 -20.66 -30.10
CA ALA A 23 -24.67 -20.27 -28.91
C ALA A 23 -25.47 -19.33 -27.99
N PHE A 24 -26.18 -18.34 -28.57
CA PHE A 24 -27.02 -17.42 -27.82
C PHE A 24 -28.25 -18.12 -27.19
N GLY A 25 -28.82 -19.11 -27.88
CA GLY A 25 -29.88 -19.95 -27.34
C GLY A 25 -29.44 -20.82 -26.16
N LEU A 26 -28.21 -21.35 -26.21
CA LEU A 26 -27.65 -22.17 -25.13
C LEU A 26 -27.32 -21.34 -23.88
N GLY A 27 -26.85 -20.10 -24.05
CA GLY A 27 -26.60 -19.17 -22.95
C GLY A 27 -27.87 -18.74 -22.19
N ARG A 28 -29.03 -18.69 -22.87
CA ARG A 28 -30.33 -18.40 -22.25
C ARG A 28 -30.89 -19.57 -21.42
N ALA A 29 -30.49 -20.80 -21.71
CA ALA A 29 -30.99 -22.00 -21.03
C ALA A 29 -30.17 -22.39 -19.78
N LEU A 30 -28.90 -22.00 -19.72
CA LEU A 30 -27.99 -22.38 -18.64
C LEU A 30 -27.86 -21.32 -17.54
N GLY A 31 -28.33 -20.09 -17.77
CA GLY A 31 -28.19 -18.98 -16.83
C GLY A 31 -26.73 -18.55 -16.60
N PRO A 32 -26.49 -17.39 -15.99
CA PRO A 32 -25.14 -16.96 -15.64
C PRO A 32 -24.54 -17.87 -14.55
N VAL A 33 -23.29 -18.29 -14.73
CA VAL A 33 -22.48 -18.92 -13.68
C VAL A 33 -21.65 -17.82 -13.02
N GLY A 34 -22.15 -17.31 -11.89
CA GLY A 34 -21.56 -16.24 -11.09
C GLY A 34 -22.56 -15.80 -10.01
N PRO A 35 -22.11 -15.24 -8.88
CA PRO A 35 -23.00 -14.89 -7.78
C PRO A 35 -24.00 -13.81 -8.21
N THR A 36 -25.29 -14.13 -8.07
CA THR A 36 -26.41 -13.25 -8.42
C THR A 36 -26.49 -12.11 -7.42
N ALA A 37 -26.23 -10.87 -7.86
CA ALA A 37 -26.61 -9.67 -7.12
C ALA A 37 -28.16 -9.62 -7.03
N ALA A 38 -28.68 -9.42 -5.81
CA ALA A 38 -30.11 -9.29 -5.58
C ALA A 38 -30.62 -7.93 -6.07
N ASP A 39 -31.71 -7.95 -6.83
CA ASP A 39 -32.40 -6.79 -7.41
C ASP A 39 -33.27 -6.11 -6.32
N PRO A 40 -33.17 -4.78 -6.08
CA PRO A 40 -34.07 -4.10 -5.16
C PRO A 40 -35.43 -3.86 -5.85
N ALA A 41 -36.48 -4.42 -5.24
CA ALA A 41 -37.84 -4.30 -5.71
C ALA A 41 -38.34 -2.83 -5.71
N ALA A 42 -38.99 -2.47 -6.82
CA ALA A 42 -39.73 -1.24 -7.02
C ALA A 42 -40.90 -1.07 -6.04
N GLY A 43 -41.04 0.14 -5.47
CA GLY A 43 -42.22 0.64 -4.78
C GLY A 43 -42.75 1.88 -5.49
N ASP A 44 -44.02 1.82 -5.87
CA ASP A 44 -44.72 2.73 -6.77
C ASP A 44 -45.66 3.70 -5.99
N GLN A 45 -45.88 4.90 -6.56
CA GLN A 45 -46.96 5.89 -6.30
C GLN A 45 -46.86 6.87 -5.08
N PRO A 46 -47.58 8.03 -5.07
CA PRO A 46 -47.57 9.15 -6.04
C PRO A 46 -47.58 10.55 -5.35
N MET A 47 -47.50 11.61 -6.18
CA MET A 47 -47.55 13.05 -5.85
C MET A 47 -48.85 13.52 -5.18
N GLY A 48 -48.75 14.51 -4.28
CA GLY A 48 -49.88 15.27 -3.73
C GLY A 48 -49.50 16.75 -3.43
N GLU A 49 -50.36 17.66 -3.88
CA GLU A 49 -50.28 19.13 -3.80
C GLU A 49 -50.73 19.73 -2.45
N GLY A 50 -50.34 21.00 -2.20
CA GLY A 50 -50.93 21.95 -1.22
C GLY A 50 -50.30 21.90 0.18
N ASP A 51 -50.11 22.97 0.94
CA ASP A 51 -50.68 24.32 0.97
C ASP A 51 -49.78 25.24 1.81
N GLU A 52 -50.02 26.54 1.65
CA GLU A 52 -49.31 27.71 2.14
C GLU A 52 -49.20 27.83 3.67
N SER A 53 -48.17 28.57 4.14
CA SER A 53 -48.31 29.58 5.20
C SER A 53 -47.05 30.46 5.27
N ALA A 54 -47.27 31.75 5.01
CA ALA A 54 -46.33 32.84 5.23
C ALA A 54 -46.11 33.11 6.73
N GLU A 55 -44.96 33.69 7.08
CA GLU A 55 -44.90 34.88 7.94
C GLU A 55 -43.51 35.53 7.83
N ALA A 56 -43.50 36.86 7.87
CA ALA A 56 -42.38 37.72 7.56
C ALA A 56 -41.64 38.21 8.84
N GLY A 57 -40.40 38.65 8.67
CA GLY A 57 -39.88 39.75 9.50
C GLY A 57 -38.41 39.67 9.94
N GLY A 58 -37.59 40.53 9.34
CA GLY A 58 -36.95 41.60 10.12
C GLY A 58 -35.52 41.40 10.67
N HIS A 59 -34.57 42.06 9.98
CA HIS A 59 -33.47 42.89 10.51
C HIS A 59 -32.25 42.26 11.20
N GLY A 60 -31.06 42.54 10.62
CA GLY A 60 -30.08 43.40 11.29
C GLY A 60 -28.75 42.80 11.76
N ALA A 61 -27.69 43.13 11.00
CA ALA A 61 -26.35 43.57 11.43
C ALA A 61 -25.40 42.65 12.25
N ALA A 62 -24.27 42.33 11.58
CA ALA A 62 -22.85 42.44 12.01
C ALA A 62 -22.34 41.76 13.30
N THR A 63 -21.27 40.94 13.12
CA THR A 63 -19.92 40.91 13.78
C THR A 63 -19.44 39.44 13.80
N ASP A 64 -18.34 39.09 13.14
CA ASP A 64 -16.97 38.94 13.70
C ASP A 64 -16.62 37.47 14.02
N ALA A 65 -15.41 37.09 13.59
CA ALA A 65 -14.55 35.95 13.94
C ALA A 65 -15.12 34.54 14.21
N GLY A 66 -14.54 33.53 13.54
CA GLY A 66 -14.56 32.16 14.02
C GLY A 66 -14.22 31.12 12.96
N HIS A 67 -12.96 30.68 12.92
CA HIS A 67 -12.59 29.38 12.35
C HIS A 67 -13.38 28.29 13.09
N ASP A 68 -14.11 27.45 12.37
CA ASP A 68 -14.51 26.15 12.89
C ASP A 68 -14.36 25.10 11.81
N SER A 69 -13.51 24.14 12.14
CA SER A 69 -13.20 22.95 11.37
C SER A 69 -14.45 22.10 11.25
N ALA A 70 -14.95 21.95 10.03
CA ALA A 70 -16.00 20.98 9.75
C ALA A 70 -15.39 19.58 9.94
N THR A 71 -15.85 18.90 10.99
CA THR A 71 -15.81 17.45 11.15
C THR A 71 -16.40 16.80 9.91
N GLU A 72 -15.56 16.17 9.10
CA GLU A 72 -16.01 15.30 8.02
C GLU A 72 -16.39 13.93 8.59
N ASP A 73 -17.61 13.55 8.24
CA ASP A 73 -18.32 12.31 8.57
C ASP A 73 -17.72 11.13 7.78
N PRO A 74 -17.20 10.06 8.40
CA PRO A 74 -16.71 8.90 7.68
C PRO A 74 -17.88 7.96 7.39
N GLY A 75 -18.60 8.26 6.31
CA GLY A 75 -19.89 7.61 6.04
C GLY A 75 -20.28 7.54 4.56
N ALA A 76 -19.38 7.11 3.67
CA ALA A 76 -19.75 6.63 2.35
C ALA A 76 -18.79 5.54 1.86
N ALA A 77 -19.05 4.30 2.28
CA ALA A 77 -18.56 3.12 1.59
C ALA A 77 -19.41 2.93 0.31
N ASP A 78 -18.83 3.21 -0.86
CA ASP A 78 -18.90 2.38 -2.09
C ASP A 78 -18.10 3.02 -3.24
N GLU A 79 -16.81 3.31 -3.00
CA GLU A 79 -15.83 3.31 -4.08
C GLU A 79 -15.15 1.94 -3.98
N ALA A 80 -15.33 1.09 -5.00
CA ALA A 80 -14.57 -0.15 -5.08
C ALA A 80 -13.10 0.20 -4.81
N THR A 81 -12.53 -0.32 -3.72
CA THR A 81 -11.14 -0.04 -3.34
C THR A 81 -10.23 -0.65 -4.40
N PHE A 82 -10.02 0.07 -5.49
CA PHE A 82 -9.10 -0.34 -6.54
C PHE A 82 -7.72 -0.38 -5.89
N SER A 83 -7.08 -1.55 -5.94
CA SER A 83 -5.70 -1.67 -5.51
C SER A 83 -4.84 -0.73 -6.35
N ALA A 84 -4.21 0.25 -5.71
CA ALA A 84 -3.44 1.28 -6.38
C ALA A 84 -2.37 0.66 -7.30
N GLY A 85 -2.12 1.30 -8.44
CA GLY A 85 -1.08 0.87 -9.39
C GLY A 85 -1.36 -0.45 -10.14
N LEU A 86 -2.59 -0.97 -10.11
CA LEU A 86 -2.99 -2.11 -10.96
C LEU A 86 -3.86 -1.72 -12.16
N SER A 87 -4.52 -0.56 -12.10
CA SER A 87 -5.31 -0.01 -13.19
C SER A 87 -4.42 0.55 -14.30
N LEU A 88 -4.92 0.49 -15.54
CA LEU A 88 -4.26 1.12 -16.70
C LEU A 88 -4.42 2.65 -16.70
N ASP A 89 -5.47 3.14 -16.03
CA ASP A 89 -5.75 4.54 -15.82
C ASP A 89 -6.10 4.82 -14.35
N SER A 90 -5.86 6.06 -13.92
CA SER A 90 -6.27 6.58 -12.62
C SER A 90 -6.68 8.03 -12.79
N GLY A 91 -7.90 8.38 -12.38
CA GLY A 91 -8.44 9.74 -12.54
C GLY A 91 -8.45 10.24 -13.99
N GLY A 92 -8.58 9.33 -14.98
CA GLY A 92 -8.50 9.65 -16.40
C GLY A 92 -7.07 9.79 -16.95
N TYR A 93 -6.04 9.76 -16.11
CA TYR A 93 -4.64 9.76 -16.53
C TYR A 93 -4.14 8.35 -16.81
N ARG A 94 -3.20 8.21 -17.74
CA ARG A 94 -2.57 6.93 -18.07
C ARG A 94 -1.14 7.09 -18.55
N LEU A 95 -0.36 6.02 -18.48
CA LEU A 95 0.91 5.96 -19.20
C LEU A 95 0.64 5.87 -20.71
N GLY A 96 1.35 6.69 -21.48
CA GLY A 96 1.40 6.65 -22.92
C GLY A 96 2.20 5.47 -23.46
N GLU A 97 2.70 5.59 -24.69
CA GLU A 97 3.56 4.55 -25.26
C GLU A 97 4.85 4.44 -24.44
N LEU A 98 5.06 3.26 -23.84
CA LEU A 98 6.23 2.92 -23.05
C LEU A 98 7.19 2.11 -23.92
N SER A 99 8.40 2.65 -24.09
CA SER A 99 9.52 2.00 -24.79
C SER A 99 10.64 1.71 -23.80
N ALA A 100 11.28 0.56 -23.95
CA ALA A 100 12.45 0.15 -23.17
C ALA A 100 13.27 -0.89 -23.95
N PRO A 101 14.54 -1.15 -23.57
CA PRO A 101 15.27 -2.31 -24.07
C PRO A 101 14.47 -3.60 -23.86
N THR A 102 14.63 -4.58 -24.75
CA THR A 102 13.79 -5.80 -24.73
C THR A 102 14.54 -7.05 -24.29
N LYS A 103 15.81 -6.92 -23.90
CA LYS A 103 16.67 -8.01 -23.42
C LYS A 103 17.61 -7.51 -22.32
N PRO A 104 18.14 -8.41 -21.48
CA PRO A 104 19.19 -8.08 -20.53
C PRO A 104 20.44 -7.54 -21.21
N GLU A 105 21.16 -6.66 -20.53
CA GLU A 105 22.44 -6.04 -20.94
C GLU A 105 22.38 -5.13 -22.17
N ASP A 106 21.27 -5.11 -22.91
CA ASP A 106 21.04 -4.16 -24.00
C ASP A 106 20.92 -2.75 -23.39
N ARG A 107 21.81 -1.85 -23.82
CA ARG A 107 21.78 -0.45 -23.42
C ARG A 107 20.75 0.32 -24.26
N GLY A 108 19.91 1.07 -23.58
CA GLY A 108 18.97 2.00 -24.22
C GLY A 108 18.42 2.98 -23.20
N GLU A 109 17.14 3.28 -23.30
CA GLU A 109 16.41 4.15 -22.39
C GLU A 109 15.03 3.57 -22.09
N ILE A 110 14.54 3.76 -20.87
CA ILE A 110 13.11 3.75 -20.60
C ILE A 110 12.57 5.11 -21.05
N ALA A 111 11.49 5.12 -21.82
CA ALA A 111 10.84 6.34 -22.25
C ALA A 111 9.32 6.20 -22.36
N PHE A 112 8.61 7.22 -21.91
CA PHE A 112 7.14 7.27 -21.93
C PHE A 112 6.63 8.70 -21.84
N THR A 113 5.31 8.87 -21.97
CA THR A 113 4.59 10.10 -21.63
C THR A 113 3.50 9.79 -20.61
N VAL A 114 3.05 10.81 -19.88
CA VAL A 114 1.79 10.74 -19.13
C VAL A 114 0.72 11.41 -19.99
N LEU A 115 -0.42 10.76 -20.15
CA LEU A 115 -1.54 11.26 -20.95
C LEU A 115 -2.71 11.59 -20.04
N ASP A 116 -3.39 12.71 -20.31
CA ASP A 116 -4.65 13.08 -19.67
C ASP A 116 -5.85 12.31 -20.27
N GLU A 117 -7.05 12.58 -19.73
CA GLU A 117 -8.32 11.99 -20.18
C GLU A 117 -8.67 12.25 -21.66
N ASN A 118 -7.98 13.21 -22.30
CA ASN A 118 -8.15 13.60 -23.69
C ASN A 118 -6.99 13.10 -24.57
N ASP A 119 -6.18 12.17 -24.08
CA ASP A 119 -4.98 11.62 -24.71
C ASP A 119 -3.89 12.67 -25.03
N ARG A 120 -3.86 13.79 -24.30
CA ARG A 120 -2.82 14.83 -24.46
C ARG A 120 -1.69 14.60 -23.47
N ALA A 121 -0.46 14.84 -23.92
CA ALA A 121 0.72 14.77 -23.06
C ALA A 121 0.63 15.82 -21.95
N VAL A 122 0.77 15.38 -20.71
CA VAL A 122 0.86 16.24 -19.54
C VAL A 122 2.31 16.73 -19.43
N THR A 123 2.47 18.05 -19.26
CA THR A 123 3.78 18.71 -19.24
C THR A 123 4.00 19.57 -17.99
N ASP A 124 3.10 19.49 -17.01
CA ASP A 124 3.15 20.29 -15.79
C ASP A 124 2.82 19.40 -14.60
N PHE A 125 3.75 19.33 -13.66
CA PHE A 125 3.71 18.45 -12.50
C PHE A 125 4.25 19.21 -11.30
N ASP A 126 3.62 19.01 -10.15
CA ASP A 126 4.12 19.53 -8.89
C ASP A 126 5.28 18.64 -8.41
N VAL A 127 6.27 19.29 -7.80
CA VAL A 127 7.40 18.58 -7.19
C VAL A 127 6.94 17.95 -5.88
N SER A 128 7.06 16.63 -5.78
CA SER A 128 6.81 15.86 -4.57
C SER A 128 8.07 15.09 -4.20
N HIS A 129 8.51 15.18 -2.94
CA HIS A 129 9.75 14.53 -2.49
C HIS A 129 10.96 14.91 -3.37
N GLU A 130 11.09 16.21 -3.67
CA GLU A 130 12.15 16.81 -4.50
C GLU A 130 12.16 16.43 -6.00
N GLN A 131 11.19 15.63 -6.46
CA GLN A 131 11.11 15.17 -7.85
C GLN A 131 9.71 15.39 -8.43
N GLU A 132 9.61 15.62 -9.75
CA GLU A 132 8.30 15.68 -10.44
C GLU A 132 7.70 14.27 -10.65
N LEU A 133 8.54 13.23 -10.71
CA LEU A 133 8.10 11.85 -10.95
C LEU A 133 9.02 10.87 -10.21
N HIS A 134 8.40 9.94 -9.50
CA HIS A 134 9.05 8.75 -8.93
C HIS A 134 8.73 7.54 -9.79
N LEU A 135 9.76 6.93 -10.38
CA LEU A 135 9.62 5.74 -11.21
C LEU A 135 10.04 4.52 -10.40
N ILE A 136 9.09 3.64 -10.11
CA ILE A 136 9.37 2.34 -9.49
C ILE A 136 9.37 1.29 -10.58
N VAL A 137 10.44 0.49 -10.65
CA VAL A 137 10.59 -0.62 -11.59
C VAL A 137 10.86 -1.89 -10.80
N VAL A 138 10.07 -2.94 -11.02
CA VAL A 138 10.19 -4.18 -10.25
C VAL A 138 9.78 -5.38 -11.10
N ARG A 139 10.49 -6.52 -10.96
CA ARG A 139 10.14 -7.76 -11.66
C ARG A 139 8.88 -8.38 -11.04
N ALA A 140 8.12 -9.15 -11.81
CA ALA A 140 6.87 -9.77 -11.36
C ALA A 140 6.99 -10.68 -10.12
N ASP A 141 8.20 -11.15 -9.78
CA ASP A 141 8.50 -11.91 -8.58
C ASP A 141 9.02 -11.05 -7.41
N GLY A 142 9.05 -9.72 -7.56
CA GLY A 142 9.51 -8.79 -6.53
C GLY A 142 11.01 -8.52 -6.52
N SER A 143 11.79 -9.21 -7.34
CA SER A 143 13.23 -8.93 -7.45
C SER A 143 13.51 -7.75 -8.40
N HIS A 144 14.77 -7.31 -8.45
CA HIS A 144 15.22 -6.20 -9.30
C HIS A 144 14.38 -4.93 -9.15
N PHE A 145 14.14 -4.55 -7.89
CA PHE A 145 13.50 -3.30 -7.55
C PHE A 145 14.46 -2.13 -7.82
N HIS A 146 13.94 -1.06 -8.41
CA HIS A 146 14.62 0.21 -8.55
C HIS A 146 13.63 1.35 -8.33
N HIS A 147 14.05 2.35 -7.54
CA HIS A 147 13.40 3.65 -7.44
C HIS A 147 14.30 4.69 -8.12
N VAL A 148 13.84 5.24 -9.23
CA VAL A 148 14.62 6.13 -10.10
C VAL A 148 13.78 7.31 -10.58
N HIS A 149 14.45 8.36 -11.07
CA HIS A 149 13.81 9.62 -11.47
C HIS A 149 14.19 9.95 -12.91
N PRO A 150 13.33 9.65 -13.90
CA PRO A 150 13.57 10.04 -15.28
C PRO A 150 13.50 11.56 -15.43
N GLU A 151 14.13 12.10 -16.47
CA GLU A 151 14.05 13.51 -16.82
C GLU A 151 12.97 13.74 -17.89
N ARG A 152 12.20 14.82 -17.76
CA ARG A 152 11.17 15.22 -18.72
C ARG A 152 11.66 16.32 -19.65
N ASP A 153 11.37 16.18 -20.94
CA ASP A 153 11.57 17.26 -21.91
C ASP A 153 10.35 18.20 -22.02
N GLU A 154 10.50 19.28 -22.79
CA GLU A 154 9.41 20.26 -23.02
C GLU A 154 8.16 19.66 -23.69
N SER A 155 8.28 18.49 -24.32
CA SER A 155 7.14 17.80 -24.96
C SER A 155 6.37 16.90 -24.00
N GLY A 156 6.83 16.75 -22.75
CA GLY A 156 6.24 15.86 -21.76
C GLY A 156 6.77 14.42 -21.83
N ARG A 157 7.85 14.18 -22.59
CA ARG A 157 8.47 12.87 -22.70
C ARG A 157 9.48 12.68 -21.57
N TRP A 158 9.27 11.62 -20.80
CA TRP A 158 10.17 11.17 -19.74
C TRP A 158 11.21 10.20 -20.30
N THR A 159 12.46 10.33 -19.86
CA THR A 159 13.56 9.48 -20.31
C THR A 159 14.53 9.13 -19.18
N LEU A 160 15.04 7.90 -19.20
CA LEU A 160 16.10 7.43 -18.31
C LEU A 160 16.99 6.42 -19.04
N PRO A 161 18.32 6.62 -19.13
CA PRO A 161 19.23 5.60 -19.62
C PRO A 161 19.10 4.30 -18.81
N TRP A 162 18.95 3.17 -19.49
CA TRP A 162 18.58 1.91 -18.85
C TRP A 162 19.21 0.69 -19.52
N SER A 163 19.49 -0.32 -18.69
CA SER A 163 19.73 -1.70 -19.10
C SER A 163 19.12 -2.64 -18.07
N TRP A 164 18.53 -3.74 -18.53
CA TRP A 164 17.99 -4.76 -17.64
C TRP A 164 19.09 -5.73 -17.20
N ASP A 165 19.16 -6.07 -15.92
CA ASP A 165 20.09 -7.09 -15.42
C ASP A 165 19.59 -8.52 -15.69
N ALA A 166 18.26 -8.69 -15.80
CA ALA A 166 17.63 -10.00 -15.95
C ALA A 166 16.40 -9.97 -16.86
N ALA A 167 16.03 -11.16 -17.35
CA ALA A 167 14.81 -11.35 -18.12
C ALA A 167 13.60 -11.47 -17.20
N GLY A 168 12.41 -11.19 -17.74
CA GLY A 168 11.15 -11.31 -17.01
C GLY A 168 10.12 -10.27 -17.41
N THR A 169 8.95 -10.34 -16.78
CA THR A 169 7.97 -9.27 -16.83
C THR A 169 8.28 -8.28 -15.71
N TYR A 170 8.40 -7.01 -16.05
CA TYR A 170 8.59 -5.92 -15.10
C TYR A 170 7.34 -5.07 -15.06
N ARG A 171 6.91 -4.68 -13.86
CA ARG A 171 5.92 -3.62 -13.67
C ARG A 171 6.66 -2.32 -13.42
N ILE A 172 6.15 -1.26 -14.03
CA ILE A 172 6.64 0.10 -13.87
C ILE A 172 5.50 0.92 -13.29
N TYR A 173 5.81 1.70 -12.26
CA TYR A 173 4.90 2.68 -11.67
C TYR A 173 5.47 4.08 -11.89
N ALA A 174 4.59 5.02 -12.18
CA ALA A 174 4.89 6.44 -12.16
C ALA A 174 4.00 7.09 -11.09
N ASP A 175 4.63 7.50 -9.99
CA ASP A 175 4.01 8.31 -8.95
C ASP A 175 4.25 9.78 -9.30
N ILE A 176 3.15 10.51 -9.48
CA ILE A 176 3.14 11.87 -10.03
C ILE A 176 2.08 12.72 -9.33
N VAL A 177 2.23 14.04 -9.43
CA VAL A 177 1.22 15.02 -9.02
C VAL A 177 0.97 15.97 -10.18
N PRO A 178 -0.01 15.76 -11.07
CA PRO A 178 -0.30 16.71 -12.13
C PRO A 178 -0.77 18.05 -11.55
N SER A 179 -0.11 19.16 -11.91
CA SER A 179 -0.44 20.49 -11.35
C SER A 179 -1.87 20.94 -11.64
N ALA A 180 -2.51 20.38 -12.68
CA ALA A 180 -3.90 20.66 -13.01
C ALA A 180 -4.89 20.18 -11.94
N THR A 181 -4.56 19.10 -11.22
CA THR A 181 -5.39 18.53 -10.16
C THR A 181 -4.79 18.77 -8.77
N GLY A 182 -3.46 18.78 -8.64
CA GLY A 182 -2.75 18.83 -7.36
C GLY A 182 -2.87 17.54 -6.54
N GLU A 183 -3.56 16.53 -7.05
CA GLU A 183 -3.79 15.24 -6.40
C GLU A 183 -2.72 14.21 -6.82
N PRO A 184 -2.15 13.44 -5.87
CA PRO A 184 -1.19 12.39 -6.18
C PRO A 184 -1.85 11.21 -6.89
N LEU A 185 -1.16 10.65 -7.88
CA LEU A 185 -1.61 9.51 -8.69
C LEU A 185 -0.49 8.49 -8.84
N THR A 186 -0.83 7.20 -8.80
CA THR A 186 0.04 6.10 -9.21
C THR A 186 -0.47 5.49 -10.52
N LEU A 187 0.29 5.65 -11.60
CA LEU A 187 0.02 5.00 -12.89
C LEU A 187 0.92 3.80 -13.07
N SER A 188 0.49 2.80 -13.84
CA SER A 188 1.31 1.61 -14.05
C SER A 188 1.25 1.05 -15.47
N SER A 189 2.30 0.34 -15.85
CA SER A 189 2.35 -0.46 -17.07
C SER A 189 3.30 -1.65 -16.87
N THR A 190 3.40 -2.52 -17.87
CA THR A 190 4.32 -3.66 -17.84
C THR A 190 5.25 -3.65 -19.04
N VAL A 191 6.50 -4.07 -18.82
CA VAL A 191 7.51 -4.27 -19.84
C VAL A 191 7.89 -5.74 -19.88
N GLN A 192 8.05 -6.28 -21.09
CA GLN A 192 8.48 -7.65 -21.31
C GLN A 192 9.95 -7.67 -21.73
N VAL A 193 10.79 -8.29 -20.92
CA VAL A 193 12.22 -8.44 -21.17
C VAL A 193 12.50 -9.90 -21.53
N ALA A 194 12.83 -10.14 -22.79
CA ALA A 194 13.05 -11.48 -23.32
C ALA A 194 14.40 -12.06 -22.85
N GLY A 195 14.40 -13.33 -22.47
CA GLY A 195 15.61 -14.07 -22.09
C GLY A 195 15.29 -15.30 -21.23
N ASP A 196 16.30 -15.83 -20.55
CA ASP A 196 16.13 -16.94 -19.59
C ASP A 196 15.55 -16.37 -18.28
N TYR A 197 14.24 -16.50 -18.10
CA TYR A 197 13.57 -16.09 -16.87
C TYR A 197 13.63 -17.21 -15.83
N ARG A 198 14.28 -16.91 -14.69
CA ARG A 198 14.33 -17.78 -13.51
C ARG A 198 13.68 -17.05 -12.34
N PRO A 199 12.42 -17.38 -11.97
CA PRO A 199 11.74 -16.72 -10.89
C PRO A 199 12.48 -16.92 -9.57
N GLU A 200 12.57 -15.85 -8.78
CA GLU A 200 13.03 -15.90 -7.40
C GLU A 200 11.83 -16.13 -6.48
N SER A 201 11.93 -17.11 -5.59
CA SER A 201 10.86 -17.37 -4.62
C SER A 201 10.93 -16.34 -3.51
N VAL A 202 9.83 -15.62 -3.29
CA VAL A 202 9.65 -14.85 -2.06
C VAL A 202 9.56 -15.84 -0.91
N GLY A 203 10.61 -15.89 -0.09
CA GLY A 203 10.78 -16.84 1.02
C GLY A 203 9.85 -16.57 2.20
N ASP A 204 10.23 -17.00 3.40
CA ASP A 204 9.51 -16.68 4.63
C ASP A 204 9.61 -15.16 4.96
N THR A 205 8.92 -14.72 6.01
CA THR A 205 9.02 -13.36 6.53
C THR A 205 10.48 -12.98 6.80
N VAL A 206 10.87 -11.81 6.31
CA VAL A 206 12.20 -11.22 6.48
C VAL A 206 12.01 -9.79 6.99
N THR A 207 12.29 -9.60 8.28
CA THR A 207 12.26 -8.29 8.95
C THR A 207 13.65 -7.76 9.32
N SER A 208 14.71 -8.48 8.95
CA SER A 208 16.09 -8.04 9.14
C SER A 208 16.93 -8.47 7.94
N VAL A 209 17.67 -7.52 7.36
CA VAL A 209 18.50 -7.73 6.17
C VAL A 209 19.85 -7.05 6.29
N GLU A 210 20.84 -7.65 5.64
CA GLU A 210 22.17 -7.08 5.45
C GLU A 210 22.27 -6.54 4.02
N VAL A 211 22.51 -5.25 3.86
CA VAL A 211 22.71 -4.60 2.56
C VAL A 211 23.92 -3.68 2.64
N ASP A 212 24.89 -3.85 1.73
CA ASP A 212 26.08 -3.00 1.61
C ASP A 212 26.85 -2.75 2.93
N GLY A 213 26.80 -3.72 3.86
CA GLY A 213 27.44 -3.62 5.19
C GLY A 213 26.59 -2.95 6.27
N PHE A 214 25.30 -2.73 6.00
CA PHE A 214 24.31 -2.28 6.97
C PHE A 214 23.36 -3.40 7.36
N GLU A 215 23.13 -3.52 8.66
CA GLU A 215 22.03 -4.31 9.22
C GLU A 215 20.81 -3.39 9.33
N VAL A 216 19.75 -3.72 8.61
CA VAL A 216 18.50 -2.96 8.60
C VAL A 216 17.38 -3.85 9.12
N SER A 217 16.68 -3.39 10.16
CA SER A 217 15.61 -4.15 10.81
C SER A 217 14.30 -3.37 10.80
N LEU A 218 13.20 -4.05 10.46
CA LEU A 218 11.84 -3.56 10.52
C LEU A 218 11.14 -4.14 11.76
N ASP A 219 10.56 -3.26 12.56
CA ASP A 219 9.69 -3.57 13.69
C ASP A 219 8.26 -3.07 13.37
N GLY A 220 7.25 -3.83 13.78
CA GLY A 220 5.85 -3.58 13.47
C GLY A 220 5.17 -4.79 12.81
N GLU A 221 3.86 -4.89 13.00
CA GLU A 221 3.02 -5.93 12.41
C GLU A 221 1.95 -5.26 11.56
N LEU A 222 1.70 -5.80 10.37
CA LEU A 222 0.64 -5.28 9.49
C LEU A 222 -0.68 -5.97 9.79
N THR A 223 -1.73 -5.18 9.96
CA THR A 223 -3.11 -5.66 10.03
C THR A 223 -3.85 -5.28 8.75
N ALA A 224 -4.48 -6.26 8.12
CA ALA A 224 -5.26 -6.05 6.91
C ALA A 224 -6.42 -5.07 7.15
N GLY A 225 -6.51 -4.05 6.30
CA GLY A 225 -7.54 -3.00 6.34
C GLY A 225 -7.24 -1.86 7.33
N GLU A 226 -6.12 -1.91 8.06
CA GLU A 226 -5.76 -0.93 9.08
C GLU A 226 -4.44 -0.23 8.75
N SER A 227 -4.32 1.03 9.17
CA SER A 227 -3.02 1.72 9.21
C SER A 227 -2.19 1.14 10.35
N SER A 228 -1.02 0.61 10.00
CA SER A 228 -0.11 -0.04 10.93
C SER A 228 1.21 0.75 10.99
N PRO A 229 1.67 1.16 12.18
CA PRO A 229 2.97 1.79 12.32
C PRO A 229 4.08 0.74 12.14
N VAL A 230 5.12 1.11 11.40
CA VAL A 230 6.37 0.36 11.31
C VAL A 230 7.56 1.26 11.59
N THR A 231 8.57 0.71 12.25
CA THR A 231 9.81 1.40 12.57
C THR A 231 10.96 0.64 11.93
N ILE A 232 11.76 1.33 11.11
CA ILE A 232 12.96 0.74 10.52
C ILE A 232 14.20 1.32 11.20
N ALA A 233 15.09 0.46 11.70
CA ALA A 233 16.35 0.86 12.30
C ALA A 233 17.53 0.46 11.40
N VAL A 234 18.50 1.36 11.27
CA VAL A 234 19.72 1.15 10.47
C VAL A 234 20.93 1.06 11.39
N ARG A 235 21.74 0.00 11.24
CA ARG A 235 22.98 -0.21 11.99
C ARG A 235 24.13 -0.48 11.05
N ARG A 236 25.34 -0.10 11.47
CA ARG A 236 26.60 -0.45 10.83
C ARG A 236 27.59 -0.89 11.90
N ASP A 237 28.22 -2.04 11.71
CA ASP A 237 29.16 -2.64 12.69
C ASP A 237 28.57 -2.75 14.12
N GLY A 238 27.29 -3.11 14.20
CA GLY A 238 26.56 -3.23 15.47
C GLY A 238 26.30 -1.91 16.19
N LYS A 239 26.48 -0.75 15.55
CA LYS A 239 26.15 0.57 16.10
C LYS A 239 24.98 1.20 15.32
N PRO A 240 24.05 1.90 15.98
CA PRO A 240 23.01 2.65 15.28
C PRO A 240 23.63 3.74 14.39
N VAL A 241 23.15 3.84 13.16
CA VAL A 241 23.48 4.94 12.23
C VAL A 241 22.67 6.15 12.66
N THR A 242 23.32 7.29 12.93
CA THR A 242 22.64 8.52 13.41
C THR A 242 22.93 9.73 12.51
N ASP A 243 23.44 9.45 11.32
CA ASP A 243 23.88 10.38 10.30
C ASP A 243 23.24 10.05 8.95
N LEU A 244 21.98 9.55 8.98
CA LEU A 244 21.20 9.38 7.77
C LEU A 244 21.09 10.71 7.05
N GLU A 245 21.39 10.72 5.76
CA GLU A 245 21.29 11.89 4.92
C GLU A 245 19.90 11.99 4.28
N PRO A 246 19.40 13.22 4.06
CA PRO A 246 18.20 13.41 3.26
C PRO A 246 18.36 12.84 1.85
N HIS A 247 17.34 12.12 1.42
CA HIS A 247 17.16 11.63 0.07
C HIS A 247 15.68 11.74 -0.28
N MET A 248 15.36 12.47 -1.36
CA MET A 248 13.97 12.71 -1.78
C MET A 248 13.14 13.37 -0.68
N GLY A 249 13.71 14.37 0.00
CA GLY A 249 13.02 15.07 1.09
C GLY A 249 12.68 14.19 2.30
N ALA A 250 13.34 13.05 2.52
CA ALA A 250 13.17 12.21 3.70
C ALA A 250 14.48 11.54 4.13
N PHE A 251 14.53 11.00 5.36
CA PHE A 251 15.68 10.18 5.79
C PHE A 251 15.60 8.72 5.32
N GLY A 252 14.44 8.32 4.79
CA GLY A 252 14.27 7.12 4.00
C GLY A 252 12.93 7.13 3.28
N HIS A 253 12.85 6.39 2.19
CA HIS A 253 11.67 6.27 1.37
C HIS A 253 11.26 4.80 1.28
N LEU A 254 10.01 4.48 1.59
CA LEU A 254 9.55 3.10 1.69
C LEU A 254 8.45 2.83 0.67
N THR A 255 8.74 1.94 -0.27
CA THR A 255 7.75 1.43 -1.22
C THR A 255 7.24 0.08 -0.75
N GLY A 256 5.92 -0.09 -0.67
CA GLY A 256 5.29 -1.38 -0.37
C GLY A 256 4.51 -1.93 -1.56
N LEU A 257 4.65 -3.23 -1.83
CA LEU A 257 3.97 -3.92 -2.92
C LEU A 257 3.34 -5.24 -2.42
N ARG A 258 2.09 -5.52 -2.80
CA ARG A 258 1.47 -6.82 -2.53
C ARG A 258 2.12 -7.90 -3.37
N HIS A 259 2.54 -8.98 -2.74
CA HIS A 259 3.12 -10.11 -3.46
C HIS A 259 2.06 -10.78 -4.37
N GLY A 260 2.48 -11.10 -5.59
CA GLY A 260 1.65 -11.79 -6.60
C GLY A 260 1.15 -10.87 -7.70
N ASP A 261 0.46 -9.78 -7.36
CA ASP A 261 -0.04 -8.80 -8.34
C ASP A 261 0.72 -7.48 -8.34
N LEU A 262 1.54 -7.24 -7.31
CA LEU A 262 2.28 -6.01 -7.08
C LEU A 262 1.33 -4.81 -6.94
N ALA A 263 0.19 -4.96 -6.26
CA ALA A 263 -0.60 -3.81 -5.86
C ALA A 263 0.25 -2.85 -5.02
N TYR A 264 0.23 -1.55 -5.35
CA TYR A 264 0.97 -0.53 -4.62
C TYR A 264 0.32 -0.26 -3.25
N LEU A 265 1.12 -0.09 -2.21
CA LEU A 265 0.65 0.21 -0.86
C LEU A 265 0.68 1.70 -0.59
N HIS A 266 -0.24 2.14 0.26
CA HIS A 266 -0.21 3.47 0.82
C HIS A 266 0.80 3.48 1.99
N VAL A 267 1.86 4.29 1.85
CA VAL A 267 2.89 4.47 2.86
C VAL A 267 3.06 5.95 3.16
N HIS A 268 3.09 6.31 4.45
CA HIS A 268 3.34 7.67 4.91
C HIS A 268 4.55 7.71 5.83
N PRO A 269 5.58 8.53 5.54
CA PRO A 269 6.67 8.75 6.47
C PRO A 269 6.19 9.61 7.66
N HIS A 270 6.71 9.33 8.85
CA HIS A 270 6.60 10.21 10.00
C HIS A 270 7.79 11.18 10.10
N GLY A 271 7.52 12.28 10.78
CA GLY A 271 8.53 13.27 11.12
C GLY A 271 8.46 14.51 10.25
N LYS A 272 9.35 15.45 10.55
CA LYS A 272 9.47 16.68 9.80
C LYS A 272 10.35 16.42 8.57
N GLU A 273 9.95 16.96 7.42
CA GLU A 273 10.78 17.00 6.23
C GLU A 273 12.15 17.63 6.54
N PRO A 274 13.27 16.93 6.29
CA PRO A 274 14.61 17.44 6.55
C PRO A 274 15.02 18.52 5.54
N GLY A 275 15.80 19.47 6.01
CA GLY A 275 16.47 20.46 5.16
C GLY A 275 17.86 20.01 4.70
N PRO A 276 18.47 20.74 3.74
CA PRO A 276 19.84 20.46 3.32
C PRO A 276 20.85 20.50 4.47
N GLY A 277 21.55 19.38 4.69
CA GLY A 277 22.57 19.25 5.74
C GLY A 277 22.05 18.77 7.10
N ASP A 278 20.74 18.55 7.24
CA ASP A 278 20.18 17.85 8.41
C ASP A 278 20.60 16.38 8.39
N THR A 279 20.60 15.74 9.56
CA THR A 279 20.89 14.31 9.73
C THR A 279 19.82 13.64 10.57
N GLY A 280 19.48 12.39 10.24
CA GLY A 280 18.42 11.63 10.88
C GLY A 280 18.87 10.32 11.53
N GLY A 281 17.90 9.51 11.94
CA GLY A 281 18.11 8.22 12.58
C GLY A 281 18.14 8.28 14.12
N PRO A 282 18.33 7.13 14.79
CA PRO A 282 18.66 5.83 14.21
C PRO A 282 17.49 5.01 13.67
N SER A 283 16.28 5.53 13.83
CA SER A 283 15.06 4.94 13.30
C SER A 283 14.37 5.86 12.31
N ILE A 284 13.60 5.26 11.40
CA ILE A 284 12.71 5.92 10.46
C ILE A 284 11.34 5.27 10.64
N ASP A 285 10.33 6.07 10.92
CA ASP A 285 8.98 5.59 11.23
C ASP A 285 8.05 5.83 10.03
N PHE A 286 7.18 4.86 9.74
CA PHE A 286 6.17 4.93 8.67
C PHE A 286 4.81 4.42 9.16
N GLU A 287 3.73 4.93 8.60
CA GLU A 287 2.42 4.25 8.60
C GLU A 287 2.25 3.50 7.27
N ILE A 288 1.79 2.24 7.33
CA ILE A 288 1.49 1.42 6.16
C ILE A 288 0.06 0.90 6.26
N THR A 289 -0.72 1.04 5.19
CA THR A 289 -2.03 0.38 5.08
C THR A 289 -1.96 -0.79 4.11
N ALA A 290 -2.08 -2.01 4.64
CA ALA A 290 -2.22 -3.23 3.84
C ALA A 290 -3.71 -3.46 3.53
N PRO A 291 -4.17 -3.37 2.26
CA PRO A 291 -5.61 -3.42 1.95
C PRO A 291 -6.24 -4.79 2.18
N THR A 292 -5.45 -5.87 2.12
CA THR A 292 -5.92 -7.25 2.29
C THR A 292 -4.99 -8.03 3.22
N ASP A 293 -5.44 -9.17 3.72
CA ASP A 293 -4.52 -10.15 4.27
C ASP A 293 -3.59 -10.68 3.17
N GLY A 294 -2.43 -11.16 3.56
CA GLY A 294 -1.46 -11.77 2.66
C GLY A 294 -0.07 -11.17 2.77
N ARG A 295 0.75 -11.45 1.76
CA ARG A 295 2.18 -11.14 1.76
C ARG A 295 2.49 -9.84 1.04
N TYR A 296 3.45 -9.10 1.57
CA TYR A 296 3.90 -7.82 1.07
C TYR A 296 5.42 -7.76 1.01
N LEU A 297 5.92 -7.03 0.00
CA LEU A 297 7.32 -6.76 -0.25
C LEU A 297 7.55 -5.28 0.02
N LEU A 298 8.46 -4.95 0.92
CA LEU A 298 8.77 -3.56 1.26
C LEU A 298 10.20 -3.25 0.85
N TYR A 299 10.45 -2.07 0.30
CA TYR A 299 11.76 -1.63 -0.16
C TYR A 299 12.06 -0.27 0.46
N LEU A 300 13.04 -0.21 1.36
CA LEU A 300 13.52 1.03 1.97
C LEU A 300 14.74 1.52 1.21
N ASP A 301 14.62 2.71 0.61
CA ASP A 301 15.77 3.50 0.20
C ASP A 301 16.22 4.40 1.34
N PHE A 302 17.50 4.36 1.69
CA PHE A 302 18.12 5.24 2.68
C PHE A 302 19.51 5.67 2.22
N LYS A 303 19.99 6.81 2.73
CA LYS A 303 21.25 7.40 2.26
C LYS A 303 22.24 7.59 3.41
N VAL A 304 23.47 7.12 3.19
CA VAL A 304 24.61 7.26 4.10
C VAL A 304 25.90 7.39 3.28
N ASP A 305 26.83 8.22 3.71
CA ASP A 305 28.11 8.48 3.03
C ASP A 305 27.96 8.87 1.54
N GLY A 306 26.89 9.61 1.21
CA GLY A 306 26.56 10.07 -0.13
C GLY A 306 25.98 9.00 -1.06
N GLN A 307 25.73 7.79 -0.55
CA GLN A 307 25.26 6.64 -1.32
C GLN A 307 23.86 6.21 -0.88
N VAL A 308 23.01 5.90 -1.86
CA VAL A 308 21.67 5.36 -1.61
C VAL A 308 21.77 3.83 -1.56
N HIS A 309 21.11 3.23 -0.59
CA HIS A 309 21.05 1.80 -0.34
C HIS A 309 19.59 1.37 -0.27
N THR A 310 19.28 0.19 -0.82
CA THR A 310 17.92 -0.36 -0.85
C THR A 310 17.83 -1.64 -0.03
N ALA A 311 17.08 -1.62 1.07
CA ALA A 311 16.80 -2.79 1.90
C ALA A 311 15.43 -3.38 1.55
N GLY A 312 15.38 -4.67 1.18
CA GLY A 312 14.14 -5.37 0.85
C GLY A 312 13.65 -6.27 2.00
N PHE A 313 12.37 -6.13 2.39
CA PHE A 313 11.72 -6.92 3.42
C PHE A 313 10.57 -7.75 2.85
N VAL A 314 10.24 -8.83 3.54
CA VAL A 314 9.05 -9.65 3.27
C VAL A 314 8.24 -9.69 4.55
N VAL A 315 7.02 -9.18 4.52
CA VAL A 315 6.12 -9.14 5.69
C VAL A 315 4.76 -9.71 5.31
N ASP A 316 4.03 -10.22 6.30
CA ASP A 316 2.67 -10.70 6.11
C ASP A 316 1.72 -9.78 6.88
N ALA A 317 0.58 -9.44 6.29
CA ALA A 317 -0.53 -8.79 6.97
C ALA A 317 -1.57 -9.85 7.37
N GLY A 318 -1.86 -9.91 8.66
CA GLY A 318 -2.89 -10.79 9.21
C GLY A 318 -4.26 -10.12 9.22
N THR A 319 -5.33 -10.92 9.29
CA THR A 319 -6.64 -10.40 9.71
C THR A 319 -6.59 -10.06 11.20
N ALA A 320 -7.16 -8.93 11.61
CA ALA A 320 -7.32 -8.60 13.03
C ALA A 320 -7.91 -9.80 13.77
N HIS A 321 -7.24 -10.28 14.83
CA HIS A 321 -7.78 -11.34 15.66
C HIS A 321 -8.97 -10.75 16.42
N ILE A 322 -10.19 -11.11 16.03
CA ILE A 322 -11.34 -10.91 16.90
C ILE A 322 -11.15 -11.96 18.00
N ASP A 323 -10.57 -11.55 19.12
CA ASP A 323 -10.64 -12.33 20.35
C ASP A 323 -12.13 -12.57 20.64
N ASP A 324 -12.59 -13.80 20.41
CA ASP A 324 -13.90 -14.25 20.87
C ASP A 324 -13.98 -13.90 22.36
N PRO A 325 -14.96 -13.09 22.81
CA PRO A 325 -15.10 -12.81 24.22
C PRO A 325 -15.34 -14.14 24.93
N ALA A 326 -14.30 -14.60 25.62
CA ALA A 326 -14.33 -15.81 26.42
C ALA A 326 -15.62 -15.80 27.24
N GLU A 327 -16.41 -16.87 27.08
CA GLU A 327 -17.55 -17.18 27.94
C GLU A 327 -17.10 -17.10 29.40
N SER A 328 -17.28 -15.91 29.99
CA SER A 328 -17.08 -15.69 31.41
C SER A 328 -18.30 -16.28 32.09
N ALA A 329 -18.21 -17.59 32.32
CA ALA A 329 -18.88 -18.19 33.45
C ALA A 329 -18.44 -17.43 34.70
N ASP A 330 -19.33 -16.69 35.34
CA ASP A 330 -19.55 -16.98 36.75
C ASP A 330 -20.89 -16.46 37.27
N GLY A 331 -21.50 -17.35 38.04
CA GLY A 331 -22.77 -17.17 38.69
C GLY A 331 -22.69 -16.12 39.79
N ALA A 332 -23.78 -15.38 39.90
CA ALA A 332 -24.09 -14.52 41.03
C ALA A 332 -24.02 -15.30 42.36
N ALA A 333 -23.26 -14.76 43.32
CA ALA A 333 -23.47 -15.03 44.74
C ALA A 333 -23.18 -13.74 45.54
N THR A 334 -24.25 -13.06 45.90
CA THR A 334 -24.32 -11.97 46.87
C THR A 334 -24.07 -12.48 48.28
N GLY A 335 -23.25 -11.79 49.07
CA GLY A 335 -23.07 -12.08 50.49
C GLY A 335 -22.38 -10.92 51.22
N ASP A 336 -23.19 -10.01 51.73
CA ASP A 336 -22.79 -8.81 52.48
C ASP A 336 -22.00 -9.15 53.77
N GLY A 337 -20.95 -8.38 54.02
CA GLY A 337 -20.18 -8.39 55.26
C GLY A 337 -20.72 -7.39 56.28
N GLU A 338 -21.02 -7.87 57.48
CA GLU A 338 -21.29 -7.07 58.68
C GLU A 338 -20.22 -7.44 59.73
N GLN A 339 -19.46 -6.45 60.19
CA GLN A 339 -18.60 -6.54 61.38
C GLN A 339 -19.44 -6.26 62.64
N PRO A 340 -19.14 -6.82 63.84
CA PRO A 340 -18.03 -6.28 64.64
C PRO A 340 -17.39 -7.18 65.72
N GLY A 341 -16.18 -6.77 66.18
CA GLY A 341 -15.87 -6.67 67.61
C GLY A 341 -14.97 -7.73 68.26
N GLY A 342 -13.89 -7.24 68.91
CA GLY A 342 -13.58 -7.64 70.28
C GLY A 342 -12.33 -8.49 70.57
N ASP A 343 -11.24 -7.77 70.89
CA ASP A 343 -10.41 -7.94 72.09
C ASP A 343 -9.50 -9.18 72.34
N ARG A 344 -8.21 -8.85 72.56
CA ARG A 344 -7.21 -9.42 73.51
C ARG A 344 -6.71 -10.85 73.19
N ASN A 345 -5.41 -11.15 73.09
CA ASN A 345 -4.37 -10.93 74.08
C ASN A 345 -3.02 -11.43 73.47
N ALA A 346 -1.93 -10.69 73.70
CA ALA A 346 -0.55 -11.18 73.62
C ALA A 346 -0.24 -12.07 74.87
N PRO A 347 0.95 -12.69 75.11
CA PRO A 347 2.26 -12.36 74.52
C PRO A 347 3.29 -13.51 74.32
N ALA A 348 4.44 -13.11 73.76
CA ALA A 348 5.85 -13.42 74.09
C ALA A 348 6.37 -14.88 74.17
N ASP A 349 7.47 -15.13 73.43
CA ASP A 349 8.83 -15.41 73.94
C ASP A 349 9.67 -15.92 72.74
N ALA A 350 10.69 -15.22 72.25
CA ALA A 350 12.02 -14.92 72.79
C ALA A 350 13.07 -16.04 72.56
N ASP A 351 14.08 -15.64 71.77
CA ASP A 351 15.51 -15.95 71.84
C ASP A 351 16.09 -17.36 71.61
N GLY A 352 16.97 -17.41 70.60
CA GLY A 352 18.41 -17.61 70.83
C GLY A 352 18.96 -19.04 70.73
N HIS A 353 19.84 -19.28 69.75
CA HIS A 353 21.28 -19.50 70.01
C HIS A 353 22.09 -19.81 68.74
N GLU A 354 23.32 -19.33 68.79
CA GLU A 354 24.44 -19.37 67.86
C GLU A 354 25.14 -20.75 67.82
N HIS A 355 25.85 -21.08 66.73
CA HIS A 355 27.32 -21.31 66.74
C HIS A 355 27.87 -21.78 65.37
N GLU A 356 28.87 -21.02 64.90
CA GLU A 356 30.17 -21.36 64.28
C GLU A 356 30.43 -22.67 63.49
N GLY A 357 31.27 -22.56 62.45
CA GLY A 357 32.13 -23.69 62.02
C GLY A 357 32.70 -23.66 60.59
N ASP A 358 33.67 -22.79 60.35
CA ASP A 358 34.90 -22.90 59.53
C ASP A 358 35.09 -23.88 58.32
N ALA A 359 35.76 -23.29 57.31
CA ALA A 359 36.98 -23.74 56.61
C ALA A 359 36.97 -24.68 55.38
N HIS A 360 37.51 -24.11 54.28
CA HIS A 360 38.56 -24.57 53.35
C HIS A 360 38.47 -25.90 52.57
N GLY A 361 38.70 -25.81 51.25
CA GLY A 361 39.20 -26.92 50.44
C GLY A 361 39.34 -26.61 48.94
N HIS A 362 40.59 -26.55 48.45
CA HIS A 362 41.03 -26.38 47.06
C HIS A 362 41.04 -27.70 46.24
N GLY A 363 41.10 -27.56 44.91
CA GLY A 363 41.73 -28.51 43.95
C GLY A 363 40.71 -29.21 43.05
N GLU A 364 40.85 -29.29 41.73
CA GLU A 364 41.88 -28.89 40.74
C GLU A 364 41.18 -28.44 39.45
#